data_AF-A0A2E0BAN0-F1
#
_entry.id   AF-A0A2E0BAN0-F1
#
_cell.length_a   1.000
_cell.length_b   1.000
_cell.length_c   1.000
_cell.angle_alpha   90.00
_cell.angle_beta   90.00
_cell.angle_gamma   90.00
#
_symmetry.space_group_name_H-M   'P 1'
#
loop_
_entity.id
_entity.type
_entity.pdbx_description
1 polymer ?
#
loop_
_entity_poly.entity_id
_entity_poly.type
_entity_poly.pdbx_seq_one_letter_code
_entity_poly.pdbx_strand_id
1 'polypeptide(L)'
;AGIIEEFFNYDNTREVFQMRHKLIFSFFFISIIAFYFLAKNLFNGTNKAIFSTLIYSLHPRIFAHSFFNPKDIIFLSTIPFILLAAFNFFKKQNSYNKIFLSISLGISISTRIVGLYLPILIITSYFIFKKFVQNGKPFKPIIHIVHSIQILSQENVLNFIEITDNSKINALGGNNISLDHGYFFINPSLIKERSISINYLNYILDINSSSILFSDSSNFLGNYGIGIKYFSHGKFDGYDNFGNYNGDFYPKEYLLTFSKSYKISKFSIGSNLKYFYSKLYNTSNSGLIIDLGANFTPYVNKEFNIAIVFSNIGFLLGENQLLIPSNIKIGTSFKPEYMPLRFSLTYMNSQKSYEKENFSLGIEVLLSKYLNIMLGYNLKNDTGFKLNNPDKLRGISYGLELVLKRFKLNYSRLILNSISSSNNISINYELKRK
;
A
#
# COMPACT_ATOMS: atom_id res chain seq x y z
N ALA A 1 5.17 -44.79 12.27
CA ALA A 1 5.10 -43.69 13.25
C ALA A 1 6.31 -42.76 12.98
N GLY A 2 6.47 -41.63 13.67
CA GLY A 2 7.71 -40.85 13.52
C GLY A 2 8.90 -41.65 14.07
N ILE A 3 10.10 -41.51 13.49
CA ILE A 3 11.34 -42.19 13.96
C ILE A 3 11.56 -42.01 15.48
N ILE A 4 11.16 -40.85 16.02
CA ILE A 4 11.26 -40.53 17.45
C ILE A 4 10.24 -41.33 18.29
N GLU A 5 9.06 -41.60 17.75
CA GLU A 5 8.01 -42.36 18.45
C GLU A 5 8.36 -43.85 18.53
N GLU A 6 8.95 -44.39 17.45
CA GLU A 6 9.47 -45.75 17.40
C GLU A 6 10.70 -45.92 18.30
N PHE A 7 11.54 -44.89 18.43
CA PHE A 7 12.72 -44.94 19.31
C PHE A 7 12.35 -45.03 20.81
N PHE A 8 11.23 -44.43 21.22
CA PHE A 8 10.79 -44.41 22.61
C PHE A 8 9.70 -45.44 22.95
N ASN A 9 9.30 -46.30 22.00
CA ASN A 9 8.25 -47.33 22.18
C ASN A 9 6.96 -46.81 22.85
N TYR A 10 6.47 -45.65 22.38
CA TYR A 10 5.19 -45.11 22.87
C TYR A 10 4.02 -45.72 22.09
N ASP A 11 3.30 -46.66 22.72
CA ASP A 11 2.13 -47.31 22.11
C ASP A 11 0.82 -46.52 22.31
N ASN A 12 0.80 -45.56 23.24
CA ASN A 12 -0.40 -44.80 23.61
C ASN A 12 -0.43 -43.40 22.98
N THR A 13 -1.56 -43.05 22.34
CA THR A 13 -1.75 -41.76 21.63
C THR A 13 -1.55 -40.54 22.52
N ARG A 14 -1.91 -40.65 23.81
CA ARG A 14 -1.72 -39.58 24.80
C ARG A 14 -0.25 -39.31 25.11
N GLU A 15 0.57 -40.35 25.18
CA GLU A 15 2.01 -40.24 25.48
C GLU A 15 2.74 -39.60 24.31
N VAL A 16 2.39 -40.00 23.08
CA VAL A 16 2.89 -39.39 21.84
C VAL A 16 2.55 -37.90 21.79
N PHE A 17 1.32 -37.53 22.13
CA PHE A 17 0.88 -36.12 22.16
C PHE A 17 1.70 -35.29 23.16
N GLN A 18 1.85 -35.78 24.41
CA GLN A 18 2.61 -35.10 25.46
C GLN A 18 4.09 -34.97 25.11
N MET A 19 4.68 -36.02 24.54
CA MET A 19 6.07 -36.01 24.09
C MET A 19 6.28 -34.97 22.98
N ARG A 20 5.39 -34.90 21.98
CA ARG A 20 5.44 -33.87 20.93
C ARG A 20 5.35 -32.44 21.52
N HIS A 21 4.43 -32.19 22.46
CA HIS A 21 4.30 -30.87 23.11
C HIS A 21 5.59 -30.48 23.85
N LYS A 22 6.17 -31.42 24.61
CA LYS A 22 7.43 -31.19 25.34
C LYS A 22 8.59 -30.91 24.38
N LEU A 23 8.71 -31.65 23.28
CA LEU A 23 9.77 -31.44 22.30
C LEU A 23 9.65 -30.09 21.60
N ILE A 24 8.43 -29.72 21.17
CA ILE A 24 8.17 -28.44 20.50
C ILE A 24 8.53 -27.27 21.43
N PHE A 25 8.05 -27.31 22.67
CA PHE A 25 8.32 -26.25 23.64
C PHE A 25 9.80 -26.21 24.02
N SER A 26 10.46 -27.36 24.20
CA SER A 26 11.90 -27.42 24.50
C SER A 26 12.74 -26.81 23.37
N PHE A 27 12.41 -27.10 22.11
CA PHE A 27 13.09 -26.51 20.96
C PHE A 27 12.91 -24.98 20.91
N PHE A 28 11.68 -24.51 21.16
CA PHE A 28 11.38 -23.08 21.28
C PHE A 28 12.16 -22.44 22.44
N PHE A 29 12.23 -23.07 23.60
CA PHE A 29 12.96 -22.56 24.76
C PHE A 29 14.46 -22.40 24.47
N ILE A 30 15.09 -23.37 23.80
CA ILE A 30 16.49 -23.25 23.39
C ILE A 30 16.67 -22.09 22.39
N SER A 31 15.68 -21.85 21.51
CA SER A 31 15.73 -20.71 20.58
C SER A 31 15.68 -19.35 21.28
N ILE A 32 14.97 -19.24 22.42
CA ILE A 32 14.95 -18.03 23.26
C ILE A 32 16.37 -17.74 23.79
N ILE A 33 17.09 -18.79 24.22
CA ILE A 33 18.48 -18.67 24.68
C ILE A 33 19.39 -18.21 23.53
N ALA A 34 19.25 -18.79 22.33
CA ALA A 34 20.00 -18.35 21.16
C ALA A 34 19.71 -16.88 20.81
N PHE A 35 18.44 -16.47 20.90
CA PHE A 35 18.02 -15.09 20.69
C PHE A 35 18.65 -14.13 21.70
N TYR A 36 18.76 -14.53 22.97
CA TYR A 36 19.44 -13.74 24.00
C TYR A 36 20.91 -13.47 23.65
N PHE A 37 21.66 -14.50 23.23
CA PHE A 37 23.06 -14.32 22.82
C PHE A 37 23.19 -13.44 21.58
N LEU A 38 22.27 -13.56 20.62
CA LEU A 38 22.20 -12.67 19.46
C LEU A 38 21.97 -11.22 19.90
N ALA A 39 20.97 -10.97 20.74
CA ALA A 39 20.64 -9.64 21.23
C ALA A 39 21.78 -9.03 22.05
N LYS A 40 22.47 -9.83 22.87
CA LYS A 40 23.66 -9.40 23.63
C LYS A 40 24.79 -8.96 22.71
N ASN A 41 25.01 -9.69 21.62
CA ASN A 41 26.01 -9.36 20.61
C ASN A 41 25.66 -8.12 19.77
N LEU A 42 24.36 -7.85 19.55
CA LEU A 42 23.90 -6.72 18.75
C LEU A 42 23.86 -5.41 19.55
N PHE A 43 23.39 -5.44 20.79
CA PHE A 43 23.11 -4.24 21.58
C PHE A 43 24.21 -3.85 22.59
N ASN A 44 25.30 -4.63 22.69
CA ASN A 44 26.41 -4.41 23.62
C ASN A 44 25.95 -4.05 25.05
N GLY A 45 24.96 -4.77 25.57
CA GLY A 45 24.41 -4.52 26.90
C GLY A 45 23.44 -5.62 27.36
N THR A 46 23.67 -6.13 28.57
CA THR A 46 22.90 -7.23 29.18
C THR A 46 21.43 -6.87 29.36
N ASN A 47 21.14 -5.66 29.86
CA ASN A 47 19.76 -5.23 30.13
C ASN A 47 18.92 -5.14 28.85
N LYS A 48 19.51 -4.63 27.76
CA LYS A 48 18.84 -4.53 26.44
C LYS A 48 18.60 -5.91 25.82
N ALA A 49 19.54 -6.84 26.02
CA ALA A 49 19.38 -8.22 25.59
C ALA A 49 18.24 -8.92 26.33
N ILE A 50 18.21 -8.82 27.67
CA ILE A 50 17.13 -9.39 28.50
C ILE A 50 15.77 -8.82 28.08
N PHE A 51 15.68 -7.49 27.92
CA PHE A 51 14.44 -6.83 27.50
C PHE A 51 13.98 -7.30 26.11
N SER A 52 14.89 -7.40 25.15
CA SER A 52 14.58 -7.91 23.81
C SER A 52 14.11 -9.37 23.85
N THR A 53 14.77 -10.21 24.64
CA THR A 53 14.41 -11.61 24.82
C THR A 53 13.05 -11.77 25.49
N LEU A 54 12.72 -10.93 26.46
CA LEU A 54 11.40 -10.90 27.11
C LEU A 54 10.30 -10.55 26.11
N ILE A 55 10.51 -9.55 25.24
CA ILE A 55 9.54 -9.21 24.20
C ILE A 55 9.34 -10.39 23.23
N TYR A 56 10.43 -11.04 22.82
CA TYR A 56 10.36 -12.19 21.93
C TYR A 56 9.62 -13.38 22.58
N SER A 57 9.92 -13.71 23.83
CA SER A 57 9.32 -14.85 24.53
C SER A 57 7.87 -14.61 24.96
N LEU A 58 7.51 -13.37 25.32
CA LEU A 58 6.18 -13.02 25.80
C LEU A 58 5.22 -12.56 24.69
N HIS A 59 5.63 -12.59 23.43
CA HIS A 59 4.73 -12.26 22.32
C HIS A 59 3.54 -13.25 22.31
N PRO A 60 2.28 -12.80 22.55
CA PRO A 60 1.16 -13.68 22.91
C PRO A 60 0.94 -14.84 21.94
N ARG A 61 1.00 -14.54 20.64
CA ARG A 61 0.82 -15.54 19.57
C ARG A 61 1.97 -16.55 19.50
N ILE A 62 3.22 -16.10 19.66
CA ILE A 62 4.40 -16.98 19.57
C ILE A 62 4.40 -17.92 20.76
N PHE A 63 4.19 -17.36 21.96
CA PHE A 63 4.12 -18.13 23.18
C PHE A 63 3.00 -19.18 23.14
N ALA A 64 1.78 -18.80 22.73
CA ALA A 64 0.68 -19.76 22.60
C ALA A 64 0.98 -20.90 21.59
N HIS A 65 1.49 -20.57 20.41
CA HIS A 65 1.85 -21.57 19.40
C HIS A 65 3.03 -22.46 19.80
N SER A 66 3.86 -22.03 20.76
CA SER A 66 5.00 -22.83 21.23
C SER A 66 4.62 -24.13 21.94
N PHE A 67 3.36 -24.25 22.37
CA PHE A 67 2.89 -25.48 23.01
C PHE A 67 2.47 -26.56 22.01
N PHE A 68 1.91 -26.20 20.85
CA PHE A 68 1.19 -27.17 20.01
C PHE A 68 1.47 -27.12 18.50
N ASN A 69 2.18 -26.11 17.97
CA ASN A 69 2.34 -25.93 16.52
C ASN A 69 3.68 -26.52 16.00
N PRO A 70 3.74 -27.77 15.52
CA PRO A 70 4.99 -28.44 15.17
C PRO A 70 5.66 -27.93 13.89
N LYS A 71 4.97 -27.12 13.07
CA LYS A 71 5.56 -26.66 11.80
C LYS A 71 6.06 -25.23 11.93
N ASP A 72 5.22 -24.35 12.44
CA ASP A 72 5.48 -22.91 12.34
C ASP A 72 6.39 -22.44 13.46
N ILE A 73 6.20 -22.96 14.68
CA ILE A 73 7.07 -22.59 15.80
C ILE A 73 8.45 -23.22 15.64
N ILE A 74 8.54 -24.45 15.12
CA ILE A 74 9.85 -25.09 14.90
C ILE A 74 10.61 -24.29 13.85
N PHE A 75 9.97 -23.92 12.73
CA PHE A 75 10.59 -23.05 11.73
C PHE A 75 11.00 -21.70 12.32
N LEU A 76 10.10 -21.01 13.04
CA LEU A 76 10.40 -19.73 13.68
C LEU A 76 11.58 -19.85 14.66
N SER A 77 11.64 -20.94 15.42
CA SER A 77 12.70 -21.23 16.40
C SER A 77 14.05 -21.48 15.72
N THR A 78 14.09 -21.92 14.45
CA THR A 78 15.35 -22.01 13.69
C THR A 78 15.96 -20.64 13.36
N ILE A 79 15.15 -19.58 13.26
CA ILE A 79 15.61 -18.25 12.84
C ILE A 79 16.63 -17.64 13.81
N PRO A 80 16.40 -17.60 15.15
CA PRO A 80 17.42 -17.16 16.10
C PRO A 80 18.75 -17.90 15.99
N PHE A 81 18.73 -19.23 15.79
CA PHE A 81 19.96 -20.01 15.59
C PHE A 81 20.70 -19.60 14.32
N ILE A 82 19.97 -19.46 13.21
CA ILE A 82 20.53 -19.05 11.92
C ILE A 82 21.16 -17.65 12.02
N LEU A 83 20.46 -16.69 12.64
CA LEU A 83 20.95 -15.33 12.81
C LEU A 83 22.18 -15.27 13.72
N LEU A 84 22.17 -16.02 14.83
CA LEU A 84 23.33 -16.11 15.73
C LEU A 84 24.53 -16.75 15.03
N ALA A 85 24.30 -17.84 14.30
CA ALA A 85 25.33 -18.53 13.51
C ALA A 85 25.91 -17.62 12.42
N ALA A 86 25.04 -16.91 11.69
CA ALA A 86 25.44 -15.98 10.64
C ALA A 86 26.25 -14.81 11.23
N PHE A 87 25.81 -14.23 12.34
CA PHE A 87 26.54 -13.16 13.03
C PHE A 87 27.95 -13.62 13.45
N ASN A 88 28.05 -14.80 14.07
CA ASN A 88 29.34 -15.36 14.48
C ASN A 88 30.23 -15.69 13.28
N PHE A 89 29.65 -16.23 12.20
CA PHE A 89 30.35 -16.52 10.95
C PHE A 89 30.89 -15.25 10.27
N PHE A 90 30.09 -14.17 10.22
CA PHE A 90 30.50 -12.89 9.65
C PHE A 90 31.65 -12.26 10.44
N LYS A 91 31.64 -12.39 11.77
CA LYS A 91 32.70 -11.88 12.64
C LYS A 91 33.98 -12.73 12.59
N LYS A 92 33.84 -14.06 12.59
CA LYS A 92 34.96 -15.02 12.58
C LYS A 92 34.63 -16.23 11.69
N GLN A 93 35.38 -16.39 10.60
CA GLN A 93 35.15 -17.42 9.57
C GLN A 93 35.69 -18.81 9.95
N ASN A 94 35.38 -19.29 11.16
CA ASN A 94 35.83 -20.59 11.64
C ASN A 94 34.98 -21.74 11.06
N SER A 95 35.57 -22.92 10.87
CA SER A 95 34.87 -24.11 10.37
C SER A 95 33.68 -24.50 11.24
N TYR A 96 33.77 -24.32 12.56
CA TYR A 96 32.67 -24.55 13.50
C TYR A 96 31.43 -23.70 13.17
N ASN A 97 31.61 -22.39 12.93
CA ASN A 97 30.50 -21.48 12.63
C ASN A 97 29.86 -21.79 11.27
N LYS A 98 30.66 -22.23 10.28
CA LYS A 98 30.16 -22.68 8.97
C LYS A 98 29.27 -23.90 9.12
N ILE A 99 29.74 -24.92 9.85
CA ILE A 99 28.98 -26.15 10.09
C ILE A 99 27.68 -25.85 10.86
N PHE A 100 27.76 -25.04 11.92
CA PHE A 100 26.59 -24.66 12.70
C PHE A 100 25.54 -23.88 11.89
N LEU A 101 25.99 -22.97 11.03
CA LEU A 101 25.13 -22.24 10.09
C LEU A 101 24.46 -23.18 9.08
N SER A 102 25.23 -24.08 8.46
CA SER A 102 24.72 -25.04 7.48
C SER A 102 23.69 -26.00 8.08
N ILE A 103 23.92 -26.50 9.30
CA ILE A 103 22.97 -27.36 10.01
C ILE A 103 21.68 -26.59 10.32
N SER A 104 21.80 -25.37 10.83
CA SER A 104 20.64 -24.54 11.16
C SER A 104 19.79 -24.21 9.92
N LEU A 105 20.43 -23.91 8.79
CA LEU A 105 19.77 -23.74 7.50
C LEU A 105 19.10 -25.02 7.00
N GLY A 106 19.77 -26.17 7.13
CA GLY A 106 19.22 -27.47 6.74
C GLY A 106 17.93 -27.81 7.50
N ILE A 107 17.91 -27.59 8.81
CA ILE A 107 16.72 -27.79 9.66
C ILE A 107 15.58 -26.84 9.25
N SER A 108 15.91 -25.59 8.89
CA SER A 108 14.90 -24.62 8.46
C SER A 108 14.26 -25.00 7.11
N ILE A 109 15.07 -25.49 6.17
CA ILE A 109 14.59 -25.95 4.86
C ILE A 109 13.76 -27.24 5.00
N SER A 110 14.17 -28.18 5.86
CA SER A 110 13.44 -29.43 6.07
C SER A 110 12.09 -29.23 6.76
N THR A 111 11.95 -28.18 7.57
CA THR A 111 10.69 -27.85 8.25
C THR A 111 9.72 -27.08 7.35
N ARG A 112 10.20 -26.16 6.51
CA ARG A 112 9.36 -25.40 5.56
C ARG A 112 10.11 -25.02 4.28
N ILE A 113 9.41 -25.08 3.15
CA ILE A 113 9.94 -24.67 1.83
C ILE A 113 10.36 -23.18 1.78
N VAL A 114 9.72 -22.33 2.61
CA VAL A 114 10.09 -20.91 2.79
C VAL A 114 11.52 -20.76 3.33
N GLY A 115 12.07 -21.78 3.99
CA GLY A 115 13.47 -21.82 4.40
C GLY A 115 14.48 -21.73 3.26
N LEU A 116 14.10 -22.07 2.02
CA LEU A 116 14.97 -21.98 0.84
C LEU A 116 15.43 -20.54 0.54
N TYR A 117 14.71 -19.52 1.01
CA TYR A 117 15.12 -18.12 0.85
C TYR A 117 16.25 -17.70 1.80
N LEU A 118 16.41 -18.40 2.94
CA LEU A 118 17.35 -18.02 3.99
C LEU A 118 18.84 -18.12 3.55
N PRO A 119 19.29 -19.16 2.82
CA PRO A 119 20.64 -19.19 2.26
C PRO A 119 20.93 -17.99 1.36
N ILE A 120 19.97 -17.60 0.50
CA ILE A 120 20.12 -16.47 -0.42
C ILE A 120 20.27 -15.16 0.37
N LEU A 121 19.45 -14.95 1.41
CA LEU A 121 19.53 -13.80 2.29
C LEU A 121 20.86 -13.73 3.06
N ILE A 122 21.39 -14.87 3.49
CA ILE A 122 22.67 -14.91 4.23
C ILE A 122 23.85 -14.67 3.31
N ILE A 123 23.83 -15.24 2.10
CA ILE A 123 24.87 -15.01 1.10
C ILE A 123 24.91 -13.54 0.68
N THR A 124 23.74 -12.96 0.39
CA THR A 124 23.63 -11.53 0.02
C THR A 124 24.08 -10.62 1.16
N SER A 125 23.63 -10.86 2.40
CA SER A 125 24.09 -10.09 3.56
C SER A 125 25.57 -10.27 3.86
N TYR A 126 26.17 -11.43 3.60
CA TYR A 126 27.61 -11.64 3.70
C TYR A 126 28.40 -10.79 2.70
N PHE A 127 27.98 -10.75 1.43
CA PHE A 127 28.64 -9.92 0.41
C PHE A 127 28.54 -8.43 0.74
N ILE A 128 27.38 -8.00 1.24
CA ILE A 128 27.17 -6.64 1.73
C ILE A 128 28.13 -6.37 2.90
N PHE A 129 28.13 -7.24 3.92
CA PHE A 129 29.01 -7.11 5.09
C PHE A 129 30.48 -7.00 4.69
N LYS A 130 30.96 -7.87 3.79
CA LYS A 130 32.35 -7.84 3.29
C LYS A 130 32.69 -6.51 2.60
N LYS A 131 31.77 -5.99 1.76
CA LYS A 131 31.94 -4.71 1.06
C LYS A 131 31.94 -3.51 2.00
N PHE A 132 31.23 -3.56 3.11
CA PHE A 132 31.18 -2.47 4.10
C PHE A 132 32.33 -2.49 5.10
N VAL A 133 32.74 -3.68 5.58
CA VAL A 133 33.89 -3.83 6.48
C VAL A 133 35.19 -3.44 5.78
N GLN A 134 35.36 -3.75 4.50
CA GLN A 134 36.53 -3.30 3.72
C GLN A 134 36.58 -1.77 3.53
N ASN A 135 35.45 -1.07 3.67
CA ASN A 135 35.34 0.38 3.41
C ASN A 135 35.21 1.25 4.68
N GLY A 136 35.35 0.67 5.89
CA GLY A 136 35.45 1.43 7.14
C GLY A 136 34.24 2.29 7.54
N LYS A 137 33.07 2.13 6.93
CA LYS A 137 31.87 2.93 7.23
C LYS A 137 30.93 2.20 8.21
N PRO A 138 30.42 2.88 9.27
CA PRO A 138 29.51 2.26 10.22
C PRO A 138 28.13 1.97 9.59
N PHE A 139 27.63 0.78 9.89
CA PHE A 139 26.37 0.21 9.39
C PHE A 139 25.16 0.79 10.15
N LYS A 140 24.20 1.42 9.46
CA LYS A 140 22.86 1.76 10.00
C LYS A 140 21.81 0.86 9.30
N PRO A 141 21.40 -0.28 9.89
CA PRO A 141 20.66 -1.34 9.20
C PRO A 141 19.14 -1.12 9.06
N ILE A 142 18.59 0.02 9.50
CA ILE A 142 17.15 0.16 9.69
C ILE A 142 16.39 0.31 8.35
N ILE A 143 17.05 0.77 7.28
CA ILE A 143 16.36 1.14 6.02
C ILE A 143 16.14 -0.06 5.07
N HIS A 144 16.98 -1.10 5.15
CA HIS A 144 16.87 -2.25 4.23
C HIS A 144 16.08 -3.44 4.78
N ILE A 145 15.96 -3.57 6.11
CA ILE A 145 15.18 -4.65 6.74
C ILE A 145 13.66 -4.38 6.64
N VAL A 146 13.25 -3.11 6.58
CA VAL A 146 11.86 -2.72 6.35
C VAL A 146 11.38 -3.08 4.93
N HIS A 147 12.30 -3.28 3.98
CA HIS A 147 11.97 -3.53 2.58
C HIS A 147 11.63 -5.00 2.27
N SER A 148 11.95 -5.95 3.15
CA SER A 148 11.80 -7.40 2.87
C SER A 148 10.63 -8.09 3.58
N ILE A 149 9.79 -7.37 4.32
CA ILE A 149 8.57 -7.93 4.90
C ILE A 149 7.42 -7.63 3.95
N GLN A 150 7.26 -8.46 2.92
CA GLN A 150 6.00 -8.54 2.16
C GLN A 150 5.38 -9.89 2.45
N ILE A 151 4.34 -9.87 3.27
CA ILE A 151 3.49 -11.02 3.56
C ILE A 151 2.64 -11.26 2.31
N LEU A 152 2.82 -12.43 1.69
CA LEU A 152 1.87 -13.02 0.77
C LEU A 152 0.71 -13.60 1.59
N SER A 153 -0.33 -12.79 1.76
CA SER A 153 -1.66 -13.22 2.17
C SER A 153 -2.62 -12.73 1.09
N GLN A 154 -3.61 -13.57 0.73
CA GLN A 154 -4.79 -13.10 0.01
C GLN A 154 -5.61 -12.24 0.97
N GLU A 155 -5.11 -11.04 1.23
CA GLU A 155 -5.79 -10.04 2.05
C GLU A 155 -6.74 -9.23 1.17
N ASN A 156 -7.97 -9.05 1.66
CA ASN A 156 -8.91 -8.10 1.08
C ASN A 156 -8.26 -6.72 1.05
N VAL A 157 -8.19 -6.11 -0.13
CA VAL A 157 -7.59 -4.79 -0.35
C VAL A 157 -8.68 -3.73 -0.35
N LEU A 158 -8.41 -2.61 0.32
CA LEU A 158 -9.31 -1.46 0.32
C LEU A 158 -9.23 -0.69 -1.00
N ASN A 159 -9.84 -1.21 -2.06
CA ASN A 159 -9.67 -0.67 -3.43
C ASN A 159 -10.38 0.67 -3.66
N PHE A 160 -11.47 0.98 -2.95
CA PHE A 160 -12.30 2.15 -3.25
C PHE A 160 -11.54 3.48 -3.08
N ILE A 161 -10.49 3.53 -2.27
CA ILE A 161 -9.68 4.73 -2.07
C ILE A 161 -8.81 5.07 -3.29
N GLU A 162 -8.49 4.08 -4.13
CA GLU A 162 -7.71 4.29 -5.36
C GLU A 162 -8.57 4.74 -6.55
N ILE A 163 -9.86 4.45 -6.53
CA ILE A 163 -10.78 4.83 -7.61
C ILE A 163 -11.03 6.34 -7.53
N THR A 164 -10.70 7.09 -8.57
CA THR A 164 -11.00 8.53 -8.63
C THR A 164 -12.40 8.76 -9.20
N ASP A 165 -13.17 9.67 -8.58
CA ASP A 165 -14.47 10.11 -9.09
C ASP A 165 -14.40 11.46 -9.83
N ASN A 166 -13.25 12.13 -9.81
CA ASN A 166 -13.03 13.37 -10.54
C ASN A 166 -12.86 13.12 -12.05
N SER A 167 -13.67 13.81 -12.84
CA SER A 167 -13.77 13.65 -14.29
C SER A 167 -12.52 14.10 -15.03
N LYS A 168 -11.93 15.25 -14.66
CA LYS A 168 -10.73 15.76 -15.31
C LYS A 168 -9.54 14.82 -15.13
N ILE A 169 -9.34 14.31 -13.91
CA ILE A 169 -8.31 13.29 -13.64
C ILE A 169 -8.58 12.04 -14.47
N ASN A 170 -9.82 11.56 -14.51
CA ASN A 170 -10.18 10.36 -15.28
C ASN A 170 -9.95 10.51 -16.78
N ALA A 171 -10.28 11.67 -17.36
CA ALA A 171 -10.02 11.95 -18.77
C ALA A 171 -8.51 11.97 -19.12
N LEU A 172 -7.65 12.26 -18.14
CA LEU A 172 -6.19 12.32 -18.27
C LEU A 172 -5.50 11.03 -17.78
N GLY A 173 -6.19 9.89 -17.88
CA GLY A 173 -5.63 8.57 -17.51
C GLY A 173 -5.73 8.23 -16.01
N GLY A 174 -6.52 8.96 -15.22
CA GLY A 174 -6.96 8.53 -13.89
C GLY A 174 -5.99 8.74 -12.72
N ASN A 175 -4.73 9.11 -12.96
CA ASN A 175 -3.74 9.30 -11.89
C ASN A 175 -2.92 10.60 -11.97
N ASN A 176 -3.39 11.61 -12.69
CA ASN A 176 -2.63 12.86 -12.79
C ASN A 176 -2.52 13.56 -11.42
N ILE A 177 -1.30 13.62 -10.86
CA ILE A 177 -1.01 14.26 -9.56
C ILE A 177 -0.32 15.63 -9.68
N SER A 178 0.11 16.03 -10.88
CA SER A 178 0.96 17.21 -11.09
C SER A 178 0.16 18.43 -11.57
N LEU A 179 -0.96 18.19 -12.25
CA LEU A 179 -1.82 19.22 -12.82
C LEU A 179 -2.85 19.70 -11.81
N ASP A 180 -3.22 20.97 -11.86
CA ASP A 180 -4.23 21.53 -10.97
C ASP A 180 -5.65 21.21 -11.42
N HIS A 181 -6.35 20.40 -10.64
CA HIS A 181 -7.72 19.92 -10.89
C HIS A 181 -8.66 20.14 -9.69
N GLY A 182 -8.20 20.78 -8.61
CA GLY A 182 -9.02 21.05 -7.40
C GLY A 182 -9.45 19.81 -6.60
N TYR A 183 -8.78 18.67 -6.78
CA TYR A 183 -9.16 17.39 -6.15
C TYR A 183 -8.04 16.89 -5.23
N PHE A 184 -8.00 17.40 -4.01
CA PHE A 184 -6.88 17.18 -3.08
C PHE A 184 -6.78 15.75 -2.52
N PHE A 185 -7.77 14.87 -2.76
CA PHE A 185 -7.68 13.46 -2.36
C PHE A 185 -6.53 12.71 -3.04
N ILE A 186 -6.12 13.13 -4.25
CA ILE A 186 -5.02 12.50 -4.99
C ILE A 186 -3.67 13.17 -4.73
N ASN A 187 -3.66 14.48 -4.45
CA ASN A 187 -2.47 15.21 -4.07
C ASN A 187 -2.84 16.39 -3.14
N PRO A 188 -2.49 16.34 -1.84
CA PRO A 188 -2.81 17.41 -0.89
C PRO A 188 -2.10 18.74 -1.20
N SER A 189 -1.00 18.73 -1.95
CA SER A 189 -0.23 19.95 -2.25
C SER A 189 -0.91 20.89 -3.26
N LEU A 190 -1.99 20.47 -3.91
CA LEU A 190 -2.66 21.22 -4.97
C LEU A 190 -3.71 22.24 -4.48
N ILE A 191 -3.91 22.38 -3.17
CA ILE A 191 -4.88 23.34 -2.63
C ILE A 191 -4.35 24.78 -2.80
N LYS A 192 -5.10 25.60 -3.53
CA LYS A 192 -4.77 27.01 -3.81
C LYS A 192 -5.89 28.00 -3.53
N GLU A 193 -7.08 27.71 -4.05
CA GLU A 193 -8.20 28.66 -4.09
C GLU A 193 -9.38 28.19 -3.26
N ARG A 194 -10.26 29.14 -2.94
CA ARG A 194 -11.51 28.86 -2.26
C ARG A 194 -12.50 28.29 -3.28
N SER A 195 -12.81 27.01 -3.17
CA SER A 195 -13.70 26.35 -4.12
C SER A 195 -14.50 25.21 -3.50
N ILE A 196 -15.57 24.85 -4.19
CA ILE A 196 -16.36 23.64 -3.93
C ILE A 196 -16.29 22.77 -5.17
N SER A 197 -15.84 21.53 -5.03
CA SER A 197 -15.85 20.52 -6.08
C SER A 197 -16.84 19.41 -5.73
N ILE A 198 -17.73 19.11 -6.67
CA ILE A 198 -18.67 18.00 -6.59
C ILE A 198 -18.35 17.07 -7.75
N ASN A 199 -18.15 15.79 -7.44
CA ASN A 199 -17.79 14.78 -8.44
C ASN A 199 -18.74 13.59 -8.33
N TYR A 200 -19.13 13.05 -9.48
CA TYR A 200 -19.95 11.85 -9.59
C TYR A 200 -19.32 10.92 -10.62
N LEU A 201 -19.22 9.65 -10.25
CA LEU A 201 -18.76 8.56 -11.08
C LEU A 201 -19.88 7.53 -11.14
N ASN A 202 -20.42 7.32 -12.33
CA ASN A 202 -21.16 6.12 -12.66
C ASN A 202 -20.16 5.07 -13.15
N TYR A 203 -19.91 4.05 -12.34
CA TYR A 203 -18.88 3.06 -12.63
C TYR A 203 -19.47 1.90 -13.45
N ILE A 204 -19.14 0.65 -13.12
CA ILE A 204 -19.62 -0.54 -13.80
C ILE A 204 -20.87 -1.05 -13.07
N LEU A 205 -21.91 -1.45 -13.81
CA LEU A 205 -23.20 -1.91 -13.26
C LEU A 205 -23.81 -0.84 -12.32
N ASP A 206 -24.23 -1.24 -11.13
CA ASP A 206 -24.87 -0.37 -10.14
C ASP A 206 -23.87 0.34 -9.20
N ILE A 207 -22.56 0.16 -9.45
CA ILE A 207 -21.50 0.77 -8.65
C ILE A 207 -21.39 2.25 -8.98
N ASN A 208 -21.39 3.09 -7.96
CA ASN A 208 -21.21 4.53 -8.13
C ASN A 208 -20.36 5.14 -7.01
N SER A 209 -19.76 6.29 -7.31
CA SER A 209 -18.99 7.07 -6.34
C SER A 209 -19.38 8.54 -6.44
N SER A 210 -19.49 9.19 -5.30
CA SER A 210 -19.75 10.63 -5.21
C SER A 210 -18.78 11.26 -4.23
N SER A 211 -18.27 12.43 -4.55
CA SER A 211 -17.46 13.21 -3.62
C SER A 211 -17.80 14.68 -3.62
N ILE A 212 -17.65 15.29 -2.45
CA ILE A 212 -17.78 16.73 -2.24
C ILE A 212 -16.52 17.18 -1.52
N LEU A 213 -15.85 18.18 -2.08
CA LEU A 213 -14.63 18.75 -1.55
C LEU A 213 -14.81 20.26 -1.43
N PHE A 214 -14.43 20.79 -0.28
CA PHE A 214 -14.32 22.22 -0.05
C PHE A 214 -12.86 22.54 0.23
N SER A 215 -12.33 23.57 -0.41
CA SER A 215 -11.03 24.13 -0.08
C SER A 215 -11.14 25.62 0.21
N ASP A 216 -10.25 26.11 1.07
CA ASP A 216 -10.11 27.52 1.37
C ASP A 216 -8.68 27.82 1.85
N SER A 217 -8.38 29.11 1.98
CA SER A 217 -7.12 29.60 2.46
C SER A 217 -7.38 30.72 3.47
N SER A 218 -7.06 30.42 4.73
CA SER A 218 -7.30 31.27 5.90
C SER A 218 -5.98 31.74 6.51
N ASN A 219 -5.99 32.92 7.13
CA ASN A 219 -4.80 33.50 7.77
C ASN A 219 -4.27 32.64 8.94
N PHE A 220 -5.13 31.90 9.65
CA PHE A 220 -4.73 31.07 10.79
C PHE A 220 -4.33 29.65 10.37
N LEU A 221 -5.11 29.02 9.49
CA LEU A 221 -4.92 27.62 9.10
C LEU A 221 -4.02 27.44 7.88
N GLY A 222 -3.76 28.51 7.12
CA GLY A 222 -3.17 28.42 5.79
C GLY A 222 -4.16 27.85 4.78
N ASN A 223 -3.65 27.15 3.77
CA ASN A 223 -4.46 26.45 2.78
C ASN A 223 -4.94 25.13 3.38
N TYR A 224 -6.26 24.89 3.36
CA TYR A 224 -6.85 23.68 3.90
C TYR A 224 -8.02 23.20 3.02
N GLY A 225 -8.38 21.93 3.20
CA GLY A 225 -9.50 21.32 2.52
C GLY A 225 -10.21 20.30 3.40
N ILE A 226 -11.52 20.19 3.22
CA ILE A 226 -12.36 19.16 3.86
C ILE A 226 -13.15 18.51 2.75
N GLY A 227 -13.16 17.18 2.72
CA GLY A 227 -13.93 16.46 1.73
C GLY A 227 -14.48 15.16 2.26
N ILE A 228 -15.57 14.74 1.62
CA ILE A 228 -16.19 13.44 1.84
C ILE A 228 -16.34 12.74 0.50
N LYS A 229 -16.11 11.42 0.51
CA LYS A 229 -16.41 10.52 -0.59
C LYS A 229 -17.30 9.41 -0.09
N TYR A 230 -18.30 9.09 -0.90
CA TYR A 230 -19.21 7.97 -0.75
C TYR A 230 -19.01 7.02 -1.93
N PHE A 231 -18.91 5.72 -1.64
CA PHE A 231 -18.77 4.67 -2.65
C PHE A 231 -19.84 3.60 -2.40
N SER A 232 -20.72 3.40 -3.38
CA SER A 232 -21.79 2.40 -3.35
C SER A 232 -21.40 1.23 -4.24
N HIS A 233 -21.53 0.01 -3.72
CA HIS A 233 -21.34 -1.20 -4.53
C HIS A 233 -22.61 -1.66 -5.25
N GLY A 234 -23.70 -0.90 -5.12
CA GLY A 234 -25.00 -1.25 -5.69
C GLY A 234 -25.84 -2.11 -4.75
N LYS A 235 -26.85 -2.77 -5.32
CA LYS A 235 -27.79 -3.64 -4.61
C LYS A 235 -27.38 -5.10 -4.84
N PHE A 236 -27.40 -5.89 -3.77
CA PHE A 236 -27.25 -7.34 -3.86
C PHE A 236 -28.42 -8.04 -3.18
N ASP A 237 -28.92 -9.08 -3.82
CA ASP A 237 -29.95 -9.95 -3.26
C ASP A 237 -29.29 -10.97 -2.32
N GLY A 238 -29.73 -11.03 -1.06
CA GLY A 238 -29.23 -11.98 -0.08
C GLY A 238 -30.03 -13.28 -0.10
N TYR A 239 -29.33 -14.41 -0.09
CA TYR A 239 -29.93 -15.75 0.05
C TYR A 239 -29.22 -16.52 1.16
N ASP A 240 -29.96 -17.35 1.89
CA ASP A 240 -29.40 -18.29 2.85
C ASP A 240 -28.77 -19.52 2.15
N ASN A 241 -28.12 -20.39 2.93
CA ASN A 241 -27.50 -21.61 2.40
C ASN A 241 -28.52 -22.63 1.81
N PHE A 242 -29.81 -22.44 2.09
CA PHE A 242 -30.91 -23.26 1.56
C PHE A 242 -31.57 -22.64 0.33
N GLY A 243 -31.10 -21.47 -0.12
CA GLY A 243 -31.62 -20.75 -1.27
C GLY A 243 -32.85 -19.88 -0.98
N ASN A 244 -33.22 -19.68 0.29
CA ASN A 244 -34.31 -18.78 0.66
C ASN A 244 -33.80 -17.34 0.67
N TYR A 245 -34.60 -16.43 0.13
CA TYR A 245 -34.29 -15.00 0.13
C TYR A 245 -34.27 -14.44 1.56
N ASN A 246 -33.19 -13.75 1.91
CA ASN A 246 -32.88 -13.22 3.24
C ASN A 246 -32.81 -11.67 3.25
N GLY A 247 -33.39 -11.02 2.24
CA GLY A 247 -33.39 -9.56 2.11
C GLY A 247 -32.26 -9.01 1.25
N ASP A 248 -32.40 -7.75 0.86
CA ASP A 248 -31.40 -7.03 0.07
C ASP A 248 -30.32 -6.42 0.97
N PHE A 249 -29.08 -6.40 0.49
CA PHE A 249 -27.99 -5.69 1.16
C PHE A 249 -27.28 -4.70 0.22
N TYR A 250 -26.83 -3.60 0.82
CA TYR A 250 -26.25 -2.45 0.11
C TYR A 250 -24.85 -2.15 0.67
N PRO A 251 -23.79 -2.78 0.14
CA PRO A 251 -22.43 -2.52 0.59
C PRO A 251 -22.03 -1.09 0.25
N LYS A 252 -21.43 -0.42 1.23
CA LYS A 252 -21.12 1.01 1.13
C LYS A 252 -19.88 1.39 1.90
N GLU A 253 -19.17 2.38 1.38
CA GLU A 253 -17.91 2.86 1.94
C GLU A 253 -17.88 4.38 1.94
N TYR A 254 -17.25 4.93 2.97
CA TYR A 254 -17.12 6.36 3.22
C TYR A 254 -15.66 6.71 3.45
N LEU A 255 -15.24 7.86 2.96
CA LEU A 255 -13.93 8.44 3.21
C LEU A 255 -14.09 9.92 3.58
N LEU A 256 -13.78 10.25 4.82
CA LEU A 256 -13.66 11.62 5.29
C LEU A 256 -12.20 12.05 5.19
N THR A 257 -11.93 13.22 4.63
CA THR A 257 -10.57 13.73 4.46
C THR A 257 -10.47 15.16 4.96
N PHE A 258 -9.47 15.42 5.81
CA PHE A 258 -8.97 16.75 6.09
C PHE A 258 -7.61 16.92 5.41
N SER A 259 -7.42 18.01 4.69
CA SER A 259 -6.22 18.29 3.93
C SER A 259 -5.62 19.62 4.35
N LYS A 260 -4.29 19.68 4.40
CA LYS A 260 -3.56 20.92 4.67
C LYS A 260 -2.42 21.05 3.67
N SER A 261 -2.27 22.24 3.10
CA SER A 261 -1.17 22.54 2.19
C SER A 261 -0.45 23.82 2.62
N TYR A 262 0.83 23.88 2.26
CA TYR A 262 1.71 25.00 2.54
C TYR A 262 2.62 25.24 1.35
N LYS A 263 2.66 26.48 0.89
CA LYS A 263 3.47 26.89 -0.26
C LYS A 263 4.73 27.60 0.22
N ILE A 264 5.89 27.04 -0.12
CA ILE A 264 7.23 27.56 0.15
C ILE A 264 7.90 27.88 -1.18
N SER A 265 7.87 29.15 -1.60
CA SER A 265 8.46 29.59 -2.86
C SER A 265 7.92 28.77 -4.05
N LYS A 266 8.78 27.95 -4.68
CA LYS A 266 8.48 27.08 -5.82
C LYS A 266 7.93 25.71 -5.42
N PHE A 267 7.92 25.37 -4.14
CA PHE A 267 7.39 24.11 -3.62
C PHE A 267 6.03 24.33 -2.97
N SER A 268 5.10 23.42 -3.20
CA SER A 268 3.88 23.26 -2.41
C SER A 268 3.93 21.90 -1.77
N ILE A 269 3.80 21.83 -0.45
CA ILE A 269 3.81 20.58 0.31
C ILE A 269 2.45 20.46 0.98
N GLY A 270 1.91 19.26 1.08
CA GLY A 270 0.65 19.04 1.80
C GLY A 270 0.55 17.66 2.40
N SER A 271 -0.41 17.52 3.30
CA SER A 271 -0.80 16.25 3.89
C SER A 271 -2.32 16.08 3.88
N ASN A 272 -2.77 14.84 3.73
CA ASN A 272 -4.16 14.45 3.96
C ASN A 272 -4.20 13.58 5.22
N LEU A 273 -5.16 13.84 6.10
CA LEU A 273 -5.60 12.92 7.14
C LEU A 273 -6.97 12.39 6.73
N LYS A 274 -7.05 11.07 6.55
CA LYS A 274 -8.21 10.36 6.02
C LYS A 274 -8.75 9.38 7.06
N TYR A 275 -10.05 9.40 7.29
CA TYR A 275 -10.76 8.34 8.01
C TYR A 275 -11.64 7.61 7.01
N PHE A 276 -11.54 6.29 6.97
CA PHE A 276 -12.42 5.48 6.15
C PHE A 276 -13.30 4.57 6.99
N TYR A 277 -14.51 4.30 6.48
CA TYR A 277 -15.42 3.30 7.01
C TYR A 277 -15.96 2.49 5.83
N SER A 278 -15.79 1.18 5.88
CA SER A 278 -16.22 0.25 4.84
C SER A 278 -17.14 -0.79 5.48
N LYS A 279 -18.37 -0.91 4.96
CA LYS A 279 -19.32 -1.95 5.37
C LYS A 279 -19.65 -2.82 4.16
N LEU A 280 -19.06 -4.01 4.16
CA LEU A 280 -19.26 -5.02 3.12
C LEU A 280 -20.02 -6.21 3.73
N TYR A 281 -21.31 -6.31 3.42
CA TYR A 281 -22.21 -7.31 3.98
C TYR A 281 -22.18 -7.30 5.53
N ASN A 282 -21.68 -8.36 6.16
CA ASN A 282 -21.58 -8.51 7.62
C ASN A 282 -20.26 -7.99 8.20
N THR A 283 -19.31 -7.59 7.37
CA THR A 283 -18.00 -7.11 7.81
C THR A 283 -17.94 -5.59 7.77
N SER A 284 -17.46 -4.98 8.87
CA SER A 284 -17.17 -3.56 8.91
C SER A 284 -15.71 -3.32 9.24
N ASN A 285 -15.07 -2.46 8.45
CA ASN A 285 -13.69 -2.04 8.64
C ASN A 285 -13.62 -0.52 8.74
N SER A 286 -12.76 -0.03 9.62
CA SER A 286 -12.42 1.39 9.66
C SER A 286 -10.96 1.58 9.96
N GLY A 287 -10.41 2.71 9.54
CA GLY A 287 -9.01 3.01 9.75
C GLY A 287 -8.67 4.46 9.49
N LEU A 288 -7.46 4.82 9.87
CA LEU A 288 -6.86 6.12 9.63
C LEU A 288 -5.74 5.98 8.60
N ILE A 289 -5.73 6.91 7.66
CA ILE A 289 -4.80 6.96 6.54
C ILE A 289 -4.21 8.36 6.46
N ILE A 290 -2.94 8.45 6.08
CA ILE A 290 -2.23 9.67 5.80
C ILE A 290 -1.67 9.61 4.37
N ASP A 291 -1.80 10.73 3.66
CA ASP A 291 -1.03 10.97 2.44
C ASP A 291 -0.10 12.16 2.64
N LEU A 292 1.06 12.12 1.98
CA LEU A 292 2.02 13.21 1.92
C LEU A 292 2.29 13.54 0.47
N GLY A 293 2.13 14.81 0.08
CA GLY A 293 2.33 15.26 -1.30
C GLY A 293 3.24 16.47 -1.37
N ALA A 294 4.06 16.53 -2.42
CA ALA A 294 4.82 17.70 -2.78
C ALA A 294 4.69 17.98 -4.28
N ASN A 295 4.61 19.26 -4.64
CA ASN A 295 4.56 19.73 -6.01
C ASN A 295 5.58 20.87 -6.19
N PHE A 296 6.39 20.77 -7.23
CA PHE A 296 7.47 21.69 -7.55
C PHE A 296 7.17 22.40 -8.88
N THR A 297 7.11 23.72 -8.82
CA THR A 297 6.84 24.61 -9.96
C THR A 297 8.08 25.50 -10.21
N PRO A 298 9.09 25.01 -10.95
CA PRO A 298 10.40 25.69 -11.06
C PRO A 298 10.34 27.06 -11.74
N TYR A 299 9.38 27.25 -12.66
CA TYR A 299 9.22 28.45 -13.47
C TYR A 299 7.88 29.12 -13.12
N VAL A 300 7.89 30.45 -13.00
CA VAL A 300 6.68 31.22 -12.71
C VAL A 300 5.82 31.39 -13.98
N ASN A 301 6.46 31.53 -15.14
CA ASN A 301 5.78 31.85 -16.41
C ASN A 301 5.58 30.63 -17.33
N LYS A 302 6.13 29.46 -16.97
CA LYS A 302 5.96 28.22 -17.74
C LYS A 302 5.14 27.23 -16.91
N GLU A 303 4.14 26.62 -17.53
CA GLU A 303 3.32 25.58 -16.88
C GLU A 303 4.08 24.25 -16.88
N PHE A 304 5.13 24.16 -16.06
CA PHE A 304 5.87 22.94 -15.79
C PHE A 304 5.79 22.60 -14.31
N ASN A 305 5.30 21.40 -13.98
CA ASN A 305 5.13 20.94 -12.61
C ASN A 305 5.70 19.53 -12.46
N ILE A 306 6.35 19.26 -11.33
CA ILE A 306 6.79 17.92 -10.92
C ILE A 306 6.16 17.64 -9.56
N ALA A 307 5.47 16.53 -9.40
CA ALA A 307 4.82 16.13 -8.16
C ALA A 307 5.30 14.75 -7.69
N ILE A 308 5.35 14.57 -6.38
CA ILE A 308 5.55 13.28 -5.73
C ILE A 308 4.50 13.13 -4.62
N VAL A 309 3.88 11.96 -4.51
CA VAL A 309 2.89 11.66 -3.48
C VAL A 309 3.14 10.27 -2.89
N PHE A 310 3.21 10.21 -1.57
CA PHE A 310 3.14 8.98 -0.80
C PHE A 310 1.69 8.85 -0.32
N SER A 311 0.93 7.90 -0.88
CA SER A 311 -0.48 7.76 -0.59
C SER A 311 -0.76 6.54 0.29
N ASN A 312 -1.86 6.62 1.03
CA ASN A 312 -2.48 5.50 1.71
C ASN A 312 -1.61 4.85 2.80
N ILE A 313 -0.84 5.63 3.56
CA ILE A 313 -0.06 5.13 4.71
C ILE A 313 -0.95 5.16 5.95
N GLY A 314 -1.29 4.01 6.54
CA GLY A 314 -2.27 3.99 7.61
C GLY A 314 -2.34 2.71 8.41
N PHE A 315 -3.32 2.67 9.31
CA PHE A 315 -3.62 1.52 10.16
C PHE A 315 -5.13 1.35 10.33
N LEU A 316 -5.54 0.13 10.67
CA LEU A 316 -6.94 -0.21 10.97
C LEU A 316 -7.24 0.03 12.44
N LEU A 317 -8.48 0.39 12.74
CA LEU A 317 -8.98 0.55 14.11
C LEU A 317 -9.59 -0.75 14.68
N GLY A 318 -9.87 -1.74 13.83
CA GLY A 318 -10.44 -3.03 14.22
C GLY A 318 -9.44 -4.18 14.08
N GLU A 319 -9.84 -5.37 14.53
CA GLU A 319 -9.01 -6.59 14.52
C GLU A 319 -8.94 -7.28 13.14
N ASN A 320 -9.72 -6.81 12.18
CA ASN A 320 -9.80 -7.41 10.85
C ASN A 320 -8.49 -7.24 10.06
N GLN A 321 -8.19 -8.20 9.19
CA GLN A 321 -7.02 -8.17 8.31
C GLN A 321 -7.43 -7.59 6.95
N LEU A 322 -7.51 -6.26 6.86
CA LEU A 322 -7.73 -5.51 5.63
C LEU A 322 -6.44 -4.81 5.21
N LEU A 323 -6.03 -4.95 3.97
CA LEU A 323 -4.86 -4.24 3.49
C LEU A 323 -5.22 -2.86 2.95
N ILE A 324 -4.51 -1.85 3.45
CA ILE A 324 -4.49 -0.49 2.90
C ILE A 324 -3.48 -0.44 1.74
N PRO A 325 -3.90 -0.09 0.50
CA PRO A 325 -3.03 -0.09 -0.68
C PRO A 325 -2.11 1.16 -0.70
N SER A 326 -1.04 1.12 0.09
CA SER A 326 0.01 2.14 0.09
C SER A 326 0.75 2.18 -1.24
N ASN A 327 0.97 3.39 -1.76
CA ASN A 327 1.64 3.58 -3.05
C ASN A 327 2.47 4.87 -3.09
N ILE A 328 3.42 4.90 -4.03
CA ILE A 328 4.25 6.06 -4.34
C ILE A 328 3.93 6.49 -5.76
N LYS A 329 3.66 7.78 -5.95
CA LYS A 329 3.34 8.38 -7.26
C LYS A 329 4.35 9.46 -7.58
N ILE A 330 4.85 9.47 -8.81
CA ILE A 330 5.71 10.52 -9.36
C ILE A 330 5.07 11.00 -10.66
N GLY A 331 4.82 12.30 -10.77
CA GLY A 331 4.12 12.87 -11.90
C GLY A 331 4.76 14.14 -12.40
N THR A 332 4.60 14.41 -13.69
CA THR A 332 5.02 15.64 -14.33
C THR A 332 3.92 16.14 -15.25
N SER A 333 3.79 17.46 -15.37
CA SER A 333 2.91 18.10 -16.35
C SER A 333 3.64 19.25 -17.01
N PHE A 334 3.51 19.38 -18.31
CA PHE A 334 4.20 20.38 -19.10
C PHE A 334 3.29 20.91 -20.21
N LYS A 335 3.20 22.24 -20.35
CA LYS A 335 2.64 22.91 -21.52
C LYS A 335 3.73 23.74 -22.22
N PRO A 336 4.08 23.43 -23.47
CA PRO A 336 4.93 24.31 -24.28
C PRO A 336 4.27 25.67 -24.51
N GLU A 337 5.05 26.74 -24.51
CA GLU A 337 4.58 28.13 -24.51
C GLU A 337 3.70 28.49 -25.72
N TYR A 338 4.07 28.01 -26.91
CA TYR A 338 3.40 28.33 -28.17
C TYR A 338 2.41 27.25 -28.64
N MET A 339 2.29 26.15 -27.89
CA MET A 339 1.51 24.99 -28.31
C MET A 339 0.22 24.89 -27.49
N PRO A 340 -0.95 24.70 -28.12
CA PRO A 340 -2.22 24.56 -27.39
C PRO A 340 -2.39 23.16 -26.78
N LEU A 341 -1.30 22.44 -26.50
CA LEU A 341 -1.32 21.11 -25.88
C LEU A 341 -0.62 21.15 -24.55
N ARG A 342 -1.22 20.50 -23.55
CA ARG A 342 -0.59 20.22 -22.25
C ARG A 342 -0.47 18.72 -22.08
N PHE A 343 0.71 18.28 -21.68
CA PHE A 343 1.05 16.88 -21.47
C PHE A 343 1.16 16.57 -20.00
N SER A 344 0.80 15.34 -19.62
CA SER A 344 0.96 14.81 -18.28
C SER A 344 1.37 13.35 -18.32
N LEU A 345 2.28 13.00 -17.41
CA LEU A 345 2.75 11.64 -17.21
C LEU A 345 2.78 11.39 -15.71
N THR A 346 2.23 10.28 -15.26
CA THR A 346 2.35 9.81 -13.88
C THR A 346 2.76 8.34 -13.85
N TYR A 347 3.79 8.06 -13.08
CA TYR A 347 4.19 6.72 -12.67
C TYR A 347 3.69 6.46 -11.26
N MET A 348 3.12 5.28 -11.02
CA MET A 348 2.66 4.83 -9.73
C MET A 348 3.21 3.45 -9.44
N ASN A 349 3.85 3.30 -8.29
CA ASN A 349 4.32 2.03 -7.76
C ASN A 349 3.54 1.69 -6.48
N SER A 350 2.85 0.56 -6.49
CA SER A 350 2.12 0.06 -5.34
C SER A 350 3.05 -0.78 -4.47
N GLN A 351 2.92 -0.70 -3.14
CA GLN A 351 3.80 -1.44 -2.24
C GLN A 351 3.63 -2.98 -2.37
N LYS A 352 2.57 -3.49 -3.01
CA LYS A 352 2.32 -4.92 -3.13
C LYS A 352 2.82 -5.54 -4.44
N SER A 353 3.45 -6.72 -4.34
CA SER A 353 3.99 -7.51 -5.47
C SER A 353 2.96 -7.93 -6.55
N TYR A 354 1.65 -7.91 -6.27
CA TYR A 354 0.62 -8.29 -7.25
C TYR A 354 0.13 -7.14 -8.12
N GLU A 355 0.23 -5.90 -7.64
CA GLU A 355 -0.13 -4.74 -8.44
C GLU A 355 1.10 -4.26 -9.21
N LYS A 356 1.06 -4.44 -10.54
CA LYS A 356 2.12 -3.97 -11.44
C LYS A 356 2.25 -2.46 -11.38
N GLU A 357 3.45 -1.98 -11.69
CA GLU A 357 3.72 -0.59 -11.98
C GLU A 357 2.69 -0.03 -12.96
N ASN A 358 2.16 1.16 -12.65
CA ASN A 358 1.19 1.82 -13.51
C ASN A 358 1.78 3.08 -14.12
N PHE A 359 1.58 3.23 -15.42
CA PHE A 359 1.83 4.46 -16.15
C PHE A 359 0.50 5.06 -16.61
N SER A 360 0.33 6.35 -16.36
CA SER A 360 -0.80 7.14 -16.81
C SER A 360 -0.30 8.30 -17.65
N LEU A 361 -0.78 8.37 -18.89
CA LEU A 361 -0.48 9.41 -19.86
C LEU A 361 -1.73 10.25 -20.08
N GLY A 362 -1.57 11.56 -20.20
CA GLY A 362 -2.67 12.47 -20.47
C GLY A 362 -2.24 13.61 -21.39
N ILE A 363 -3.12 13.96 -22.32
CA ILE A 363 -2.99 15.08 -23.25
C ILE A 363 -4.25 15.94 -23.11
N GLU A 364 -4.07 17.24 -22.90
CA GLU A 364 -5.14 18.23 -22.84
C GLU A 364 -4.95 19.22 -23.99
N VAL A 365 -5.93 19.24 -24.91
CA VAL A 365 -6.02 20.18 -26.03
C VAL A 365 -6.80 21.41 -25.57
N LEU A 366 -6.10 22.54 -25.50
CA LEU A 366 -6.62 23.83 -25.07
C LEU A 366 -7.23 24.56 -26.27
N LEU A 367 -8.44 24.16 -26.68
CA LEU A 367 -9.10 24.69 -27.88
C LEU A 367 -9.42 26.18 -27.77
N SER A 368 -9.87 26.62 -26.60
CA SER A 368 -10.19 28.02 -26.35
C SER A 368 -10.07 28.34 -24.86
N LYS A 369 -10.32 29.59 -24.47
CA LYS A 369 -10.39 29.99 -23.06
C LYS A 369 -11.56 29.34 -22.30
N TYR A 370 -12.52 28.73 -23.01
CA TYR A 370 -13.76 28.19 -22.45
C TYR A 370 -13.92 26.68 -22.63
N LEU A 371 -13.10 26.04 -23.47
CA LEU A 371 -13.28 24.64 -23.86
C LEU A 371 -11.91 23.95 -23.99
N ASN A 372 -11.76 22.83 -23.28
CA ASN A 372 -10.62 21.93 -23.41
C ASN A 372 -11.09 20.50 -23.72
N ILE A 373 -10.33 19.77 -24.51
CA ILE A 373 -10.52 18.33 -24.75
C ILE A 373 -9.39 17.59 -24.07
N MET A 374 -9.69 16.46 -23.43
CA MET A 374 -8.71 15.63 -22.75
C MET A 374 -8.74 14.22 -23.33
N LEU A 375 -7.56 13.64 -23.49
CA LEU A 375 -7.33 12.25 -23.88
C LEU A 375 -6.32 11.65 -22.89
N GLY A 376 -6.51 10.40 -22.52
CA GLY A 376 -5.63 9.74 -21.56
C GLY A 376 -5.57 8.24 -21.73
N TYR A 377 -4.47 7.67 -21.27
CA TYR A 377 -4.21 6.23 -21.30
C TYR A 377 -3.68 5.76 -19.94
N ASN A 378 -4.17 4.62 -19.45
CA ASN A 378 -3.76 4.05 -18.18
C ASN A 378 -3.46 2.55 -18.33
N LEU A 379 -2.21 2.16 -18.03
CA LEU A 379 -1.72 0.79 -18.21
C LEU A 379 -2.37 -0.21 -17.24
N LYS A 380 -2.64 0.19 -15.99
CA LYS A 380 -3.35 -0.65 -15.00
C LYS A 380 -4.77 -0.97 -15.48
N ASN A 381 -5.46 0.01 -16.06
CA ASN A 381 -6.80 -0.20 -16.60
C ASN A 381 -6.80 -1.10 -17.85
N ASP A 382 -5.82 -0.92 -18.75
CA ASP A 382 -5.67 -1.78 -19.94
C ASP A 382 -5.44 -3.27 -19.55
N THR A 383 -4.56 -3.50 -18.57
CA THR A 383 -4.22 -4.86 -18.13
C THR A 383 -5.26 -5.48 -17.20
N GLY A 384 -5.94 -4.67 -16.38
CA GLY A 384 -6.87 -5.13 -15.34
C GLY A 384 -8.25 -5.57 -15.85
N PHE A 385 -8.72 -5.02 -16.98
CA PHE A 385 -10.05 -5.31 -17.54
C PHE A 385 -10.00 -6.18 -18.81
N LYS A 386 -8.97 -7.01 -18.92
CA LYS A 386 -8.76 -7.88 -20.08
C LYS A 386 -9.82 -9.00 -20.10
N LEU A 387 -10.70 -8.96 -21.10
CA LEU A 387 -11.56 -10.09 -21.47
C LEU A 387 -10.77 -11.12 -22.30
N ASN A 388 -11.28 -12.35 -22.36
CA ASN A 388 -10.68 -13.44 -23.14
C ASN A 388 -10.54 -13.11 -24.64
N ASN A 389 -11.36 -12.18 -25.16
CA ASN A 389 -11.20 -11.66 -26.52
C ASN A 389 -10.18 -10.50 -26.60
N PRO A 390 -9.34 -10.48 -27.66
CA PRO A 390 -8.30 -9.48 -27.83
C PRO A 390 -8.87 -8.12 -28.29
N ASP A 391 -9.38 -7.34 -27.35
CA ASP A 391 -9.80 -5.96 -27.62
C ASP A 391 -8.60 -4.99 -27.70
N LYS A 392 -8.63 -4.05 -28.65
CA LYS A 392 -7.52 -3.13 -28.96
C LYS A 392 -7.60 -1.74 -28.30
N LEU A 393 -8.71 -1.39 -27.62
CA LEU A 393 -8.96 -0.03 -27.13
C LEU A 393 -9.36 0.02 -25.64
N ARG A 394 -8.56 -0.61 -24.77
CA ARG A 394 -8.77 -0.61 -23.32
C ARG A 394 -7.87 0.41 -22.62
N GLY A 395 -8.28 0.86 -21.44
CA GLY A 395 -7.51 1.84 -20.65
C GLY A 395 -7.45 3.25 -21.27
N ILE A 396 -8.14 3.48 -22.39
CA ILE A 396 -8.28 4.79 -23.03
C ILE A 396 -9.42 5.55 -22.35
N SER A 397 -9.15 6.81 -22.07
CA SER A 397 -10.08 7.76 -21.47
C SER A 397 -10.10 9.04 -22.29
N TYR A 398 -11.24 9.71 -22.30
CA TYR A 398 -11.40 11.00 -22.95
C TYR A 398 -12.42 11.85 -22.21
N GLY A 399 -12.37 13.15 -22.43
CA GLY A 399 -13.30 14.07 -21.77
C GLY A 399 -13.29 15.48 -22.34
N LEU A 400 -14.21 16.27 -21.82
CA LEU A 400 -14.45 17.67 -22.17
C LEU A 400 -14.49 18.50 -20.90
N GLU A 401 -13.83 19.66 -20.92
CA GLU A 401 -13.89 20.66 -19.86
C GLU A 401 -14.47 21.95 -20.42
N LEU A 402 -15.56 22.42 -19.83
CA LEU A 402 -16.15 23.73 -20.07
C LEU A 402 -15.75 24.67 -18.93
N VAL A 403 -14.98 25.69 -19.26
CA VAL A 403 -14.51 26.72 -18.33
C VAL A 403 -15.40 27.94 -18.48
N LEU A 404 -16.25 28.16 -17.48
CA LEU A 404 -17.05 29.37 -17.30
C LEU A 404 -16.37 30.26 -16.24
N LYS A 405 -16.83 31.50 -16.10
CA LYS A 405 -16.19 32.51 -15.21
C LYS A 405 -15.94 32.05 -13.77
N ARG A 406 -16.82 31.21 -13.22
CA ARG A 406 -16.71 30.67 -11.84
C ARG A 406 -17.02 29.18 -11.75
N PHE A 407 -17.31 28.54 -12.86
CA PHE A 407 -17.68 27.13 -12.93
C PHE A 407 -16.76 26.43 -13.91
N LYS A 408 -16.22 25.28 -13.52
CA LYS A 408 -15.57 24.35 -14.44
C LYS A 408 -16.39 23.07 -14.45
N LEU A 409 -17.02 22.78 -15.59
CA LEU A 409 -17.82 21.58 -15.80
C LEU A 409 -16.97 20.58 -16.57
N ASN A 410 -16.81 19.38 -16.04
CA ASN A 410 -16.03 18.32 -16.64
C ASN A 410 -16.92 17.11 -16.89
N TYR A 411 -16.77 16.51 -18.06
CA TYR A 411 -17.31 15.21 -18.38
C TYR A 411 -16.20 14.31 -18.92
N SER A 412 -16.20 13.05 -18.52
CA SER A 412 -15.21 12.08 -19.01
C SER A 412 -15.80 10.69 -19.12
N ARG A 413 -15.27 9.92 -20.07
CA ARG A 413 -15.57 8.52 -20.25
C ARG A 413 -14.28 7.71 -20.29
N LEU A 414 -14.27 6.59 -19.57
CA LEU A 414 -13.17 5.63 -19.56
C LEU A 414 -13.66 4.31 -20.16
N ILE A 415 -12.95 3.81 -21.17
CA ILE A 415 -13.23 2.52 -21.80
C ILE A 415 -12.46 1.46 -21.01
N LEU A 416 -13.20 0.59 -20.32
CA LEU A 416 -12.62 -0.49 -19.53
C LEU A 416 -12.47 -1.75 -20.40
N ASN A 417 -13.54 -2.14 -21.08
CA ASN A 417 -13.55 -3.20 -22.09
C ASN A 417 -14.65 -2.97 -23.13
N SER A 418 -14.87 -3.94 -24.03
CA SER A 418 -15.87 -3.86 -25.10
C SER A 418 -17.32 -3.68 -24.63
N ILE A 419 -17.64 -4.06 -23.39
CA ILE A 419 -19.02 -4.13 -22.88
C ILE A 419 -19.23 -3.14 -21.71
N SER A 420 -18.16 -2.64 -21.09
CA SER A 420 -18.21 -1.76 -19.92
C SER A 420 -17.37 -0.51 -20.09
N SER A 421 -17.96 0.60 -19.66
CA SER A 421 -17.31 1.91 -19.59
C SER A 421 -17.81 2.65 -18.36
N SER A 422 -16.98 3.52 -17.79
CA SER A 422 -17.42 4.42 -16.73
C SER A 422 -17.62 5.84 -17.25
N ASN A 423 -18.53 6.57 -16.61
CA ASN A 423 -18.82 7.97 -16.94
C ASN A 423 -18.66 8.81 -15.68
N ASN A 424 -18.00 9.96 -15.80
CA ASN A 424 -17.84 10.89 -14.70
C ASN A 424 -18.32 12.28 -15.09
N ILE A 425 -18.89 12.95 -14.11
CA ILE A 425 -19.24 14.37 -14.17
C ILE A 425 -18.59 15.05 -12.97
N SER A 426 -18.00 16.22 -13.17
CA SER A 426 -17.46 17.02 -12.08
C SER A 426 -17.76 18.49 -12.28
N ILE A 427 -18.14 19.15 -11.20
CA ILE A 427 -18.42 20.57 -11.14
C ILE A 427 -17.48 21.17 -10.12
N ASN A 428 -16.67 22.15 -10.53
CA ASN A 428 -15.85 22.93 -9.62
C ASN A 428 -16.33 24.38 -9.64
N TYR A 429 -16.70 24.91 -8.48
CA TYR A 429 -17.20 26.25 -8.29
C TYR A 429 -16.22 27.09 -7.48
N GLU A 430 -15.72 28.16 -8.09
CA GLU A 430 -14.80 29.10 -7.47
C GLU A 430 -15.57 30.16 -6.66
N LEU A 431 -15.33 30.18 -5.36
CA LEU A 431 -15.96 31.08 -4.40
C LEU A 431 -15.23 32.42 -4.36
N LYS A 432 -15.98 33.52 -4.26
CA LYS A 432 -15.38 34.83 -4.00
C LYS A 432 -14.82 34.87 -2.59
N ARG A 433 -13.64 35.47 -2.42
CA ARG A 433 -13.22 36.01 -1.13
C ARG A 433 -14.07 37.25 -0.87
N LYS A 434 -14.75 37.28 0.29
CA LYS A 434 -15.44 38.47 0.77
C LYS A 434 -14.43 39.44 1.36
#